data_AF-A0A0C3A2N8-F1
#
_entry.id   AF-A0A0C3A2N8-F1
#
_cell.length_a   1.000
_cell.length_b   1.000
_cell.length_c   1.000
_cell.angle_alpha   90.00
_cell.angle_beta   90.00
_cell.angle_gamma   90.00
#
_symmetry.space_group_name_H-M   'P 1'
#
loop_
_entity.id
_entity.type
_entity.pdbx_description
1 polymer ?
#
loop_
_entity_poly.entity_id
_entity_poly.type
_entity_poly.pdbx_seq_one_letter_code
_entity_poly.pdbx_strand_id
1 'polypeptide(L)'
;MAPNDDGGPYDATPIIHSRYFMLPVSAAVVGTVIGAVRGSRMAGLRFLAENAHRPPTTIRGWYLYNKTKNYRRIAAGLKHGGADALRLGVTTLAWVGIEDGLERCGQPWAETRELGASIGTAMAFSSVCKLFLLCWRG
;
A
#
# COMPACT_ATOMS: atom_id res chain seq x y z
N MET A 1 -22.10 5.34 -42.57
CA MET A 1 -20.93 4.60 -43.07
C MET A 1 -19.89 4.66 -41.95
N ALA A 2 -19.86 3.63 -41.11
CA ALA A 2 -18.90 3.55 -40.02
C ALA A 2 -17.50 3.32 -40.62
N PRO A 3 -16.43 3.94 -40.09
CA PRO A 3 -15.08 3.55 -40.46
C PRO A 3 -14.84 2.12 -39.99
N ASN A 4 -14.25 1.35 -40.88
CA ASN A 4 -13.92 -0.05 -40.70
C ASN A 4 -12.70 -0.14 -39.77
N ASP A 5 -12.81 -0.92 -38.70
CA ASP A 5 -11.67 -1.29 -37.85
C ASP A 5 -11.15 -2.65 -38.32
N ASP A 6 -10.24 -2.59 -39.29
CA ASP A 6 -9.60 -3.75 -39.90
C ASP A 6 -8.51 -4.29 -38.95
N GLY A 7 -8.83 -5.36 -38.24
CA GLY A 7 -7.92 -6.05 -37.33
C GLY A 7 -6.63 -6.54 -38.00
N GLY A 8 -5.56 -5.76 -37.87
CA GLY A 8 -4.20 -6.15 -38.25
C GLY A 8 -3.54 -7.05 -37.18
N PRO A 9 -2.59 -7.94 -37.55
CA PRO A 9 -1.93 -8.86 -36.60
C PRO A 9 -1.10 -8.18 -35.49
N TYR A 10 -1.02 -6.85 -35.55
CA TYR A 10 -0.27 -5.96 -34.67
C TYR A 10 -1.12 -4.78 -34.16
N ASP A 11 -2.41 -4.96 -33.93
CA ASP A 11 -3.16 -4.09 -33.00
C ASP A 11 -2.65 -4.30 -31.55
N ALA A 12 -1.41 -3.88 -31.34
CA ALA A 12 -0.81 -3.69 -30.05
C ALA A 12 -1.43 -2.44 -29.46
N THR A 13 -2.61 -2.55 -28.85
CA THR A 13 -3.08 -1.55 -27.89
C THR A 13 -2.01 -1.44 -26.79
N PRO A 14 -1.12 -0.41 -26.77
CA PRO A 14 0.10 -0.48 -25.97
C PRO A 14 -0.15 -0.03 -24.51
N ILE A 15 -1.32 -0.35 -23.94
CA ILE A 15 -1.80 0.29 -22.70
C ILE A 15 -2.62 -0.64 -21.78
N ILE A 16 -3.02 -1.84 -22.24
CA ILE A 16 -3.74 -2.82 -21.39
C ILE A 16 -2.85 -3.29 -20.20
N HIS A 17 -1.52 -3.10 -20.28
CA HIS A 17 -0.56 -3.37 -19.20
C HIS A 17 -0.22 -2.16 -18.30
N SER A 18 -0.74 -0.95 -18.55
CA SER A 18 -0.36 0.25 -17.79
C SER A 18 -1.05 0.34 -16.42
N ARG A 19 -2.35 0.02 -16.37
CA ARG A 19 -3.17 0.17 -15.15
C ARG A 19 -2.79 -0.83 -14.05
N TYR A 20 -2.45 -2.06 -14.44
CA TYR A 20 -1.99 -3.13 -13.54
C TYR A 20 -0.67 -2.82 -12.83
N PHE A 21 0.17 -1.97 -13.43
CA PHE A 21 1.43 -1.55 -12.80
C PHE A 21 1.29 -0.19 -12.13
N MET A 22 0.74 0.82 -12.81
CA MET A 22 0.68 2.19 -12.30
C MET A 22 -0.18 2.32 -11.03
N LEU A 23 -1.34 1.67 -10.99
CA LEU A 23 -2.26 1.81 -9.86
C LEU A 23 -1.70 1.14 -8.59
N PRO A 24 -1.27 -0.14 -8.61
CA PRO A 24 -0.71 -0.77 -7.42
C PRO A 24 0.62 -0.14 -6.97
N VAL A 25 1.48 0.30 -7.90
CA VAL A 25 2.75 0.96 -7.55
C VAL A 25 2.51 2.32 -6.90
N SER A 26 1.63 3.16 -7.47
CA SER A 26 1.31 4.45 -6.87
C SER A 26 0.65 4.29 -5.50
N ALA A 27 -0.28 3.34 -5.35
CA ALA A 27 -0.89 2.99 -4.07
C ALA A 27 0.15 2.49 -3.05
N ALA A 28 1.12 1.67 -3.48
CA ALA A 28 2.19 1.18 -2.63
C ALA A 28 3.13 2.32 -2.18
N VAL A 29 3.45 3.27 -3.05
CA VAL A 29 4.24 4.46 -2.68
C VAL A 29 3.50 5.29 -1.63
N VAL A 30 2.23 5.57 -1.84
CA VAL A 30 1.39 6.30 -0.87
C VAL A 30 1.33 5.52 0.45
N GLY A 31 1.10 4.20 0.40
CA GLY A 31 1.10 3.33 1.58
C GLY A 31 2.41 3.36 2.34
N THR A 32 3.54 3.37 1.62
CA THR A 32 4.88 3.48 2.19
C THR A 32 5.04 4.76 2.97
N VAL A 33 4.67 5.91 2.38
CA VAL A 33 4.81 7.22 3.03
C VAL A 33 3.96 7.28 4.30
N ILE A 34 2.68 6.90 4.20
CA ILE A 34 1.77 6.96 5.35
C ILE A 34 2.22 5.99 6.44
N GLY A 35 2.61 4.76 6.09
CA GLY A 35 3.12 3.77 7.05
C GLY A 35 4.45 4.21 7.70
N ALA A 36 5.36 4.79 6.92
CA ALA A 36 6.65 5.26 7.42
C ALA A 36 6.50 6.43 8.39
N VAL A 37 5.63 7.40 8.10
CA VAL A 37 5.36 8.54 8.99
C VAL A 37 4.68 8.07 10.27
N ARG A 38 3.68 7.19 10.17
CA ARG A 38 2.98 6.64 11.35
C ARG A 38 3.92 5.82 12.23
N GLY A 39 4.68 4.90 11.64
CA GLY A 39 5.61 4.02 12.34
C GLY A 39 6.73 4.80 13.03
N SER A 40 7.32 5.77 12.32
CA SER A 40 8.42 6.59 12.86
C SER A 40 7.95 7.49 14.01
N ARG A 41 6.75 8.11 13.92
CA ARG A 41 6.16 8.88 15.02
C ARG A 41 5.92 8.01 16.26
N MET A 42 5.30 6.85 16.08
CA MET A 42 4.99 5.93 17.18
C MET A 42 6.27 5.49 17.92
N ALA A 43 7.30 5.05 17.19
CA ALA A 43 8.58 4.66 17.79
C ALA A 43 9.30 5.83 18.46
N GLY A 44 9.17 7.04 17.90
CA GLY A 44 9.69 8.25 18.51
C GLY A 44 9.04 8.57 19.85
N LEU A 45 7.70 8.48 19.94
CA LEU A 45 6.96 8.70 21.18
C LEU A 45 7.27 7.63 22.23
N ARG A 46 7.36 6.35 21.83
CA ARG A 46 7.78 5.27 22.72
C ARG A 46 9.17 5.49 23.29
N PHE A 47 10.13 5.88 22.45
CA PHE A 47 11.48 6.20 22.91
C PHE A 47 11.50 7.38 23.89
N LEU A 48 10.69 8.41 23.65
CA LEU A 48 10.54 9.55 24.56
C LEU A 48 9.92 9.13 25.90
N ALA A 49 8.90 8.28 25.87
CA ALA A 49 8.28 7.75 27.08
C ALA A 49 9.28 6.91 27.90
N GLU A 50 10.03 6.01 27.25
CA GLU A 50 11.07 5.20 27.90
C GLU A 50 12.19 6.04 28.52
N ASN A 51 12.56 7.16 27.88
CA ASN A 51 13.69 8.00 28.29
C ASN A 51 13.29 9.33 28.93
N ALA A 52 12.02 9.51 29.31
CA ALA A 52 11.55 10.77 29.92
C ALA A 52 12.33 11.14 31.19
N HIS A 53 12.84 10.13 31.90
CA HIS A 53 13.61 10.28 33.14
C HIS A 53 15.14 10.39 32.92
N ARG A 54 15.66 10.25 31.69
CA ARG A 54 17.11 10.31 31.38
C ARG A 54 17.43 11.36 30.31
N PRO A 55 17.24 12.66 30.59
CA PRO A 55 17.65 13.71 29.65
C PRO A 55 19.18 13.71 29.48
N PRO A 56 19.70 13.95 28.26
CA PRO A 56 21.14 14.01 28.04
C PRO A 56 21.73 15.27 28.69
N THR A 57 22.73 15.09 29.56
CA THR A 57 23.43 16.20 30.26
C THR A 57 24.78 16.55 29.62
N THR A 58 25.33 15.67 28.78
CA THR A 58 26.62 15.88 28.09
C THR A 58 26.44 15.92 26.57
N ILE A 59 27.32 16.63 25.86
CA ILE A 59 27.29 16.74 24.38
C ILE A 59 27.40 15.36 23.72
N ARG A 60 28.31 14.51 24.22
CA ARG A 60 28.45 13.12 23.74
C ARG A 60 27.18 12.30 23.98
N GLY A 61 26.56 12.46 25.14
CA GLY A 61 25.28 11.83 25.48
C GLY A 61 24.15 12.27 24.55
N TRP A 62 24.08 13.57 24.22
CA TRP A 62 23.09 14.10 23.28
C TRP A 62 23.20 13.49 21.88
N TYR A 63 24.43 13.33 21.37
CA TYR A 63 24.64 12.69 20.07
C TYR A 63 24.20 11.22 20.08
N LEU A 64 24.62 10.44 21.09
CA LEU A 64 24.25 9.03 21.21
C LEU A 64 22.73 8.84 21.38
N TYR A 65 22.09 9.75 22.11
CA TYR A 65 20.65 9.78 22.30
C TYR A 65 19.91 9.97 20.97
N ASN A 66 20.29 10.98 20.19
CA ASN A 66 19.65 11.24 18.89
C ASN A 66 19.95 10.16 17.86
N LYS A 67 21.17 9.62 17.85
CA LYS A 67 21.55 8.49 17.00
C LYS A 67 20.64 7.28 17.26
N THR A 68 20.50 6.87 18.52
CA THR A 68 19.65 5.74 18.93
C THR A 68 18.18 5.99 18.60
N LYS A 69 17.69 7.20 18.88
CA LYS A 69 16.33 7.63 18.54
C LYS A 69 16.06 7.55 17.04
N ASN A 70 17.00 7.98 16.21
CA ASN A 70 16.86 7.95 14.76
C ASN A 70 16.83 6.52 14.21
N TYR A 71 17.70 5.62 14.67
CA TYR A 71 17.67 4.23 14.23
C TYR A 71 16.34 3.53 14.55
N ARG A 72 15.80 3.73 15.77
CA ARG A 72 14.50 3.16 16.13
C ARG A 72 13.36 3.72 15.26
N ARG A 73 13.41 5.02 14.93
CA ARG A 73 12.44 5.67 14.04
C ARG A 73 12.52 5.14 12.61
N ILE A 74 13.72 4.99 12.06
CA ILE A 74 13.95 4.47 10.71
C ILE A 74 13.50 3.00 10.61
N ALA A 75 13.90 2.16 11.57
CA ALA A 75 13.50 0.75 11.59
C ALA A 75 11.97 0.58 11.66
N ALA A 76 11.31 1.33 12.55
CA ALA A 76 9.85 1.31 12.64
C ALA A 76 9.18 1.90 11.39
N GLY A 77 9.75 2.97 10.81
CA GLY A 77 9.28 3.56 9.56
C GLY A 77 9.33 2.57 8.40
N LEU A 78 10.43 1.85 8.22
CA LEU A 78 10.57 0.81 7.20
C LEU A 78 9.59 -0.34 7.42
N LYS A 79 9.46 -0.83 8.66
CA LYS A 79 8.53 -1.92 9.01
C LYS A 79 7.08 -1.57 8.69
N HIS A 80 6.61 -0.42 9.16
CA HIS A 80 5.24 0.02 8.95
C HIS A 80 4.99 0.50 7.53
N GLY A 81 5.96 1.17 6.91
CA GLY A 81 5.92 1.58 5.50
C GLY A 81 5.78 0.39 4.56
N GLY A 82 6.62 -0.64 4.70
CA GLY A 82 6.52 -1.86 3.88
C GLY A 82 5.20 -2.61 4.08
N ALA A 83 4.72 -2.71 5.32
CA ALA A 83 3.44 -3.33 5.62
C ALA A 83 2.26 -2.61 4.93
N ASP A 84 2.21 -1.29 5.02
CA ASP A 84 1.13 -0.50 4.43
C ASP A 84 1.26 -0.40 2.89
N ALA A 85 2.48 -0.41 2.36
CA ALA A 85 2.72 -0.52 0.92
C ALA A 85 2.13 -1.80 0.34
N LEU A 86 2.39 -2.95 0.97
CA LEU A 86 1.85 -4.24 0.55
C LEU A 86 0.32 -4.26 0.64
N ARG A 87 -0.25 -3.73 1.73
CA ARG A 87 -1.70 -3.64 1.90
C ARG A 87 -2.37 -2.86 0.78
N LEU A 88 -1.90 -1.65 0.50
CA LEU A 88 -2.50 -0.80 -0.53
C LEU A 88 -2.19 -1.32 -1.94
N GLY A 89 -1.00 -1.86 -2.18
CA GLY A 89 -0.63 -2.47 -3.46
C GLY A 89 -1.50 -3.68 -3.80
N VAL A 90 -1.64 -4.65 -2.89
CA VAL A 90 -2.45 -5.86 -3.11
C VAL A 90 -3.93 -5.52 -3.30
N THR A 91 -4.46 -4.57 -2.52
CA THR A 91 -5.88 -4.20 -2.60
C THR A 91 -6.21 -3.47 -3.89
N THR A 92 -5.29 -2.63 -4.37
CA THR A 92 -5.42 -1.97 -5.67
C THR A 92 -5.27 -2.96 -6.82
N LEU A 93 -4.37 -3.94 -6.71
CA LEU A 93 -4.24 -5.00 -7.70
C LEU A 93 -5.52 -5.85 -7.78
N ALA A 94 -6.09 -6.19 -6.63
CA ALA A 94 -7.38 -6.89 -6.55
C ALA A 94 -8.51 -6.08 -7.21
N TRP A 95 -8.53 -4.76 -7.02
CA TRP A 95 -9.50 -3.88 -7.70
C TRP A 95 -9.43 -4.03 -9.21
N VAL A 96 -8.23 -3.81 -9.77
CA VAL A 96 -8.05 -3.84 -11.23
C VAL A 96 -8.37 -5.24 -11.78
N GLY A 97 -7.97 -6.29 -11.09
CA GLY A 97 -8.26 -7.67 -11.51
C GLY A 97 -9.75 -8.02 -11.49
N ILE A 98 -10.51 -7.52 -10.51
CA ILE A 98 -11.97 -7.76 -10.43
C ILE A 98 -12.70 -6.92 -11.48
N GLU A 99 -12.32 -5.66 -11.65
CA GLU A 99 -12.91 -4.76 -12.66
C GLU A 99 -12.77 -5.34 -14.06
N ASP A 100 -11.55 -5.70 -14.47
CA ASP A 100 -11.28 -6.31 -15.77
C ASP A 100 -11.91 -7.71 -15.91
N GLY A 101 -12.01 -8.46 -14.81
CA GLY A 101 -12.67 -9.77 -14.79
C GLY A 101 -14.15 -9.67 -15.12
N LEU A 102 -14.86 -8.73 -14.48
CA LEU A 102 -16.29 -8.48 -14.73
C LEU A 102 -16.54 -7.88 -16.11
N GLU A 103 -15.62 -7.06 -16.61
CA GLU A 103 -15.69 -6.52 -17.97
C GLU A 103 -15.62 -7.62 -19.04
N ARG A 104 -14.76 -8.64 -18.85
CA ARG A 104 -14.64 -9.80 -19.75
C ARG A 104 -15.85 -10.73 -19.73
N CYS A 105 -16.67 -10.70 -18.67
CA CYS A 105 -17.90 -11.49 -18.59
C CYS A 105 -19.04 -10.95 -19.47
N GLY A 106 -18.88 -9.77 -20.08
CA GLY A 106 -19.88 -9.17 -20.97
C GLY A 106 -21.11 -8.61 -20.23
N GLN A 107 -22.11 -8.15 -21.00
CA GLN A 107 -23.37 -7.65 -20.44
C GLN A 107 -24.19 -8.81 -19.84
N PRO A 108 -24.78 -8.67 -18.63
CA PRO A 108 -25.01 -7.46 -17.80
C PRO A 108 -23.92 -7.16 -16.75
N TRP A 109 -22.88 -7.99 -16.66
CA TRP A 109 -21.84 -7.87 -15.63
C TRP A 109 -20.91 -6.67 -15.84
N ALA A 110 -20.75 -6.25 -17.10
CA ALA A 110 -20.02 -5.04 -17.45
C ALA A 110 -20.66 -3.76 -16.89
N GLU A 111 -22.00 -3.67 -16.80
CA GLU A 111 -22.68 -2.51 -16.19
C GLU A 111 -22.52 -2.45 -14.67
N THR A 112 -22.35 -3.59 -14.01
CA THR A 112 -22.23 -3.69 -12.55
C THR A 112 -20.78 -3.84 -12.07
N ARG A 113 -19.79 -3.68 -12.98
CA ARG A 113 -18.36 -3.89 -12.71
C ARG A 113 -17.82 -3.04 -11.56
N GLU A 114 -18.26 -1.79 -11.42
CA GLU A 114 -17.80 -0.88 -10.36
C GLU A 114 -18.30 -1.30 -8.99
N LEU A 115 -19.57 -1.74 -8.91
CA LEU A 115 -20.16 -2.27 -7.69
C LEU A 115 -19.47 -3.58 -7.30
N GLY A 116 -19.26 -4.49 -8.25
CA GLY A 116 -18.56 -5.75 -8.01
C GLY A 116 -17.11 -5.54 -7.56
N ALA A 117 -16.39 -4.61 -8.19
CA ALA A 117 -15.03 -4.23 -7.80
C ALA A 117 -14.99 -3.65 -6.38
N SER A 118 -15.95 -2.80 -6.00
CA SER A 118 -16.01 -2.23 -4.65
C SER A 118 -16.25 -3.28 -3.56
N ILE A 119 -17.19 -4.20 -3.77
CA ILE A 119 -17.49 -5.27 -2.81
C ILE A 119 -16.29 -6.23 -2.72
N GLY A 120 -15.74 -6.64 -3.85
CA GLY A 120 -14.63 -7.58 -3.88
C GLY A 120 -13.34 -6.98 -3.29
N THR A 121 -13.09 -5.68 -3.46
CA THR A 121 -11.94 -5.01 -2.84
C THR A 121 -12.12 -4.79 -1.35
N ALA A 122 -13.34 -4.56 -0.87
CA ALA A 122 -13.61 -4.55 0.56
C ALA A 122 -13.33 -5.92 1.20
N MET A 123 -13.72 -7.01 0.54
CA MET A 123 -13.40 -8.38 0.99
C MET A 123 -11.89 -8.66 0.98
N ALA A 124 -11.19 -8.25 -0.09
CA ALA A 124 -9.75 -8.39 -0.20
C ALA A 124 -9.03 -7.59 0.90
N PHE A 125 -9.43 -6.34 1.11
CA PHE A 125 -8.87 -5.47 2.15
C PHE A 125 -9.09 -6.05 3.55
N SER A 126 -10.30 -6.51 3.85
CA SER A 126 -10.62 -7.16 5.13
C SER A 126 -9.75 -8.40 5.38
N SER A 127 -9.56 -9.23 4.34
CA SER A 127 -8.74 -10.44 4.42
C SER A 127 -7.27 -10.12 4.67
N VAL A 128 -6.71 -9.14 3.94
CA VAL A 128 -5.32 -8.68 4.13
C VAL A 128 -5.13 -8.06 5.52
N CYS A 129 -6.09 -7.26 6.00
CA CYS A 129 -6.05 -6.69 7.33
C CYS A 129 -6.11 -7.75 8.44
N LYS A 130 -6.98 -8.75 8.31
CA LYS A 130 -7.08 -9.87 9.26
C LYS A 130 -5.81 -10.71 9.27
N LEU A 131 -5.25 -11.02 8.10
CA LEU A 131 -4.01 -11.80 7.99
C LEU A 131 -2.84 -11.08 8.68
N PHE A 132 -2.74 -9.76 8.49
CA PHE A 132 -1.71 -8.98 9.18
C PHE A 132 -1.94 -8.91 10.69
N LEU A 133 -3.18 -8.73 11.15
CA LEU A 133 -3.49 -8.71 12.59
C LEU A 133 -3.17 -10.06 13.25
N LEU A 134 -3.44 -11.17 12.55
CA LEU A 134 -3.08 -12.51 13.01
C LEU A 134 -1.56 -12.68 13.09
N CYS A 135 -0.83 -12.23 12.06
CA CYS A 135 0.63 -12.33 12.02
C CYS A 135 1.34 -11.39 13.01
N TRP A 136 0.71 -10.29 13.42
CA TRP A 136 1.26 -9.37 14.43
C TRP A 136 0.90 -9.75 15.88
N ARG A 137 -0.12 -10.59 16.10
CA ARG A 137 -0.58 -10.99 17.44
C ARG A 137 0.07 -12.29 17.95
N GLY A 138 0.93 -12.91 17.15
CA GLY A 138 1.75 -14.09 17.51
C GLY A 138 3.15 -13.72 17.95
#